data_AF-A0A1R1C3N2-F1
#
_entry.id   AF-A0A1R1C3N2-F1
#
_cell.length_a   1.000
_cell.length_b   1.000
_cell.length_c   1.000
_cell.angle_alpha   90.00
_cell.angle_beta   90.00
_cell.angle_gamma   90.00
#
_symmetry.space_group_name_H-M   'P 1'
#
loop_
_entity.id
_entity.type
_entity.pdbx_description
1 polymer ?
#
loop_
_entity_poly.entity_id
_entity_poly.type
_entity_poly.pdbx_seq_one_letter_code
_entity_poly.pdbx_strand_id
1 'polypeptide(L)' 'MAFFEVALIVVTALLLVFGAKTKRKPLLKWGIASLILLLVLIIPSFIMGFMDGLSEGWSAR' A
#
# COMPACT_ATOMS: atom_id res chain seq x y z
N MET A 1 4.58 13.22 -3.39
CA MET A 1 3.80 11.96 -3.27
C MET A 1 4.56 10.89 -2.49
N ALA A 2 5.82 10.57 -2.85
CA ALA A 2 6.63 9.55 -2.18
C ALA A 2 6.70 9.66 -0.63
N PHE A 3 6.79 10.87 -0.07
CA PHE A 3 6.86 11.05 1.39
C PHE A 3 5.61 10.53 2.12
N PHE A 4 4.42 10.73 1.54
CA PHE A 4 3.17 10.29 2.14
C PHE A 4 3.00 8.77 2.07
N GLU A 5 3.42 8.15 0.97
CA GLU A 5 3.40 6.68 0.80
C GLU A 5 4.33 6.00 1.80
N VAL A 6 5.55 6.52 1.95
CA VAL A 6 6.52 6.00 2.92
C VAL A 6 6.00 6.15 4.35
N ALA A 7 5.43 7.31 4.70
CA ALA A 7 4.82 7.51 6.02
C ALA A 7 3.66 6.53 6.27
N LEU A 8 2.81 6.30 5.26
CA LEU A 8 1.68 5.38 5.36
C LEU A 8 2.14 3.92 5.57
N ILE A 9 3.19 3.50 4.86
CA ILE A 9 3.80 2.17 5.03
C ILE A 9 4.34 1.99 6.45
N VAL A 10 5.09 2.98 6.95
CA VAL A 10 5.69 2.94 8.29
C VAL A 10 4.61 2.89 9.37
N VAL A 11 3.56 3.72 9.27
CA VAL A 11 2.44 3.73 10.22
C VAL A 11 1.69 2.41 10.20
N THR A 12 1.43 1.85 9.01
CA THR A 12 0.78 0.54 8.84
C THR A 12 1.58 -0.57 9.52
N ALA A 13 2.90 -0.60 9.29
CA ALA A 13 3.79 -1.56 9.92
C ALA A 13 3.79 -1.44 11.45
N LEU A 14 3.85 -0.21 11.98
CA LEU A 14 3.79 0.03 13.42
C LEU A 14 2.47 -0.45 14.04
N LEU A 15 1.33 -0.15 13.41
CA LEU A 15 0.02 -0.58 13.90
C LEU A 15 -0.11 -2.10 13.95
N LEU A 16 0.39 -2.80 12.93
CA LEU A 16 0.38 -4.26 12.88
C LEU A 16 1.33 -4.86 13.93
N VAL A 17 2.56 -4.36 14.04
CA VAL A 17 3.55 -4.87 15.01
C VAL A 17 3.11 -4.60 16.45
N PHE A 18 2.69 -3.38 16.77
CA PHE A 18 2.19 -3.06 18.10
C PHE A 18 0.86 -3.77 18.41
N GLY A 19 -0.05 -3.83 17.44
CA GLY A 19 -1.32 -4.54 17.59
C GLY A 19 -1.13 -6.04 17.86
N ALA A 20 -0.18 -6.67 17.15
CA ALA A 20 0.18 -8.07 17.36
C ALA A 20 0.87 -8.28 18.71
N LYS A 21 1.87 -7.46 19.07
CA LYS A 21 2.57 -7.57 20.36
C LYS A 21 1.65 -7.37 21.56
N THR A 22 0.78 -6.36 21.51
CA THR A 22 -0.10 -6.02 22.64
C THR A 22 -1.39 -6.83 22.67
N LYS A 23 -1.63 -7.70 21.67
CA LYS A 23 -2.89 -8.43 21.43
C LYS A 23 -4.13 -7.52 21.45
N ARG A 24 -3.95 -6.21 21.22
CA ARG A 24 -5.05 -5.24 21.18
C ARG A 24 -5.77 -5.35 19.85
N LYS A 25 -6.90 -6.07 19.86
CA LYS A 25 -7.80 -6.21 18.70
C LYS A 25 -8.09 -4.89 17.96
N PRO A 26 -8.30 -3.73 18.63
CA PRO A 26 -8.53 -2.47 17.92
C PRO A 26 -7.33 -2.01 17.09
N LEU A 27 -6.12 -2.08 17.63
CA LEU A 27 -4.90 -1.68 16.91
C LEU A 27 -4.65 -2.56 15.69
N LEU A 28 -4.90 -3.87 15.83
CA LEU A 28 -4.78 -4.80 14.70
C LEU A 28 -5.81 -4.48 13.60
N LYS A 29 -7.06 -4.15 13.96
CA LYS A 29 -8.10 -3.73 13.01
C LYS A 29 -7.70 -2.44 12.28
N TRP A 30 -7.13 -1.46 12.98
CA TRP A 30 -6.61 -0.23 12.38
C TRP A 30 -5.43 -0.50 11.46
N GLY A 31 -4.52 -1.41 11.82
CA GLY A 31 -3.43 -1.85 10.96
C GLY A 31 -3.94 -2.49 9.66
N ILE A 32 -4.92 -3.40 9.75
CA ILE A 32 -5.55 -4.04 8.59
C ILE A 32 -6.28 -2.99 7.71
N ALA A 33 -7.03 -2.07 8.31
CA ALA A 33 -7.69 -0.99 7.57
C ALA A 33 -6.68 -0.10 6.82
N SER A 34 -5.56 0.25 7.46
CA SER A 34 -4.49 1.02 6.81
C SER A 34 -3.82 0.23 5.68
N LEU A 35 -3.67 -1.09 5.82
CA LEU A 35 -3.15 -1.96 4.78
C LEU A 35 -4.07 -1.99 3.55
N ILE A 36 -5.38 -2.06 3.77
CA ILE A 36 -6.38 -2.02 2.68
C ILE A 36 -6.31 -0.67 1.96
N LEU A 37 -6.23 0.44 2.70
CA LEU A 37 -6.08 1.77 2.11
C LEU A 37 -4.82 1.85 1.24
N LEU A 38 -3.73 1.28 1.71
CA LEU A 38 -2.45 1.24 1.00
C LEU A 38 -2.54 0.45 -0.31
N LEU A 39 -3.23 -0.69 -0.30
CA LEU A 39 -3.52 -1.45 -1.52
C LEU A 39 -4.37 -0.66 -2.51
N VAL A 40 -5.45 -0.03 -2.04
CA VAL A 40 -6.32 0.79 -2.91
C VAL A 40 -5.57 1.95 -3.54
N LEU A 41 -4.58 2.53 -2.86
CA LEU A 41 -3.77 3.62 -3.39
C LEU A 41 -2.69 3.13 -4.38
N ILE A 42 -2.08 1.96 -4.12
CA ILE A 42 -1.00 1.43 -4.97
C ILE A 42 -1.55 0.76 -6.24
N ILE A 43 -2.69 0.07 -6.16
CA ILE A 43 -3.25 -0.71 -7.28
C ILE A 43 -3.47 0.15 -8.54
N PRO A 44 -4.10 1.35 -8.48
CA PRO A 44 -4.28 2.19 -9.65
C PRO A 44 -2.95 2.61 -10.28
N SER A 45 -1.98 3.00 -9.45
CA SER A 45 -0.63 3.39 -9.88
C SER A 45 0.11 2.23 -10.54
N PHE A 46 -0.02 1.03 -9.98
CA PHE A 46 0.55 -0.19 -10.54
C PHE A 46 -0.10 -0.56 -11.88
N ILE A 47 -1.43 -0.47 -12.00
CA ILE A 47 -2.16 -0.73 -13.25
C ILE A 47 -1.76 0.28 -14.33
N MET A 48 -1.69 1.58 -13.99
CA MET A 48 -1.27 2.61 -14.94
C MET A 48 0.17 2.37 -15.43
N GLY A 49 1.13 2.15 -14.53
CA GLY A 49 2.51 1.86 -14.93
C GLY A 49 2.65 0.57 -15.75
N PHE A 50 1.81 -0.44 -15.46
CA PHE A 50 1.76 -1.67 -16.25
C PHE A 50 1.17 -1.45 -17.65
N MET A 51 0.10 -0.65 -17.77
CA MET A 51 -0.49 -0.27 -19.06
C MET A 51 0.48 0.56 -19.90
N ASP A 52 1.17 1.51 -19.29
CA ASP A 52 2.17 2.35 -19.96
C ASP A 52 3.30 1.47 -20.52
N GLY A 53 3.85 0.58 -19.71
CA GLY A 53 4.89 -0.36 -20.15
C GLY A 53 4.44 -1.34 -21.23
N LEU A 54 3.17 -1.78 -21.21
CA LEU A 54 2.59 -2.58 -22.29
C LEU A 54 2.39 -1.77 -23.57
N SER A 55 1.98 -0.51 -23.46
CA SER A 55 1.77 0.37 -24.62
C SER A 55 3.09 0.74 -25.31
N GLU A 56 4.15 0.98 -24.53
CA GLU A 56 5.51 1.20 -25.04
C GLU A 56 6.06 -0.09 -25.68
N GLY A 57 5.83 -1.25 -25.06
CA GLY A 57 6.23 -2.55 -25.62
C GLY A 57 5.44 -2.97 -26.88
N TRP A 58 4.17 -2.55 -27.00
CA TRP A 58 3.31 -2.84 -28.16
C TRP A 58 3.56 -1.89 -29.33
N SER A 59 3.86 -0.61 -29.06
CA SER A 59 4.18 0.39 -30.10
C SER A 59 5.61 0.27 -30.65
N ALA A 60 6.51 -0.42 -29.94
CA ALA A 60 7.85 -0.76 -30.41
C ALA A 60 7.89 -1.97 -31.37
N ARG A 61 6.75 -2.59 -31.66
CA ARG A 61 6.60 -3.76 -32.54
C ARG A 61 5.92 -3.39 -33.85
#